data_AF-A0A838EIR8-F1
#
_entry.id   AF-A0A838EIR8-F1
#
_cell.length_a   1.000
_cell.length_b   1.000
_cell.length_c   1.000
_cell.angle_alpha   90.00
_cell.angle_beta   90.00
_cell.angle_gamma   90.00
#
_symmetry.space_group_name_H-M   'P 1'
#
loop_
_entity.id
_entity.type
_entity.pdbx_description
1 polymer ?
#
loop_
_entity_poly.entity_id
_entity_poly.type
_entity_poly.pdbx_seq_one_letter_code
_entity_poly.pdbx_strand_id
1 'polypeptide(L)' 'MVNVNSGKDLDVTGASRANSAQIIQWTDTGGTNQQWNICAGSLIKHAGRSQRDATDLLPRLLGYDVFSRMLVGMAPPA' A
#
# COMPACT_ATOMS: atom_id res chain seq x y z
N MET A 1 -3.19 -11.12 6.59
CA MET A 1 -2.98 -9.70 6.14
C MET A 1 -3.60 -9.59 4.76
N VAL A 2 -4.66 -8.77 4.62
CA VAL A 2 -5.46 -8.74 3.39
C VAL A 2 -5.04 -7.60 2.46
N ASN A 3 -4.97 -7.89 1.15
CA ASN A 3 -4.81 -6.90 0.12
C ASN A 3 -6.15 -6.19 -0.17
N VAL A 4 -6.17 -4.86 -0.07
CA VAL A 4 -7.39 -4.06 -0.25
C VAL A 4 -7.98 -4.11 -1.67
N ASN A 5 -7.16 -4.37 -2.70
CA ASN A 5 -7.61 -4.42 -4.09
C ASN A 5 -8.16 -5.80 -4.48
N SER A 6 -7.54 -6.87 -3.98
CA SER A 6 -7.91 -8.24 -4.36
C SER A 6 -8.76 -8.99 -3.33
N GLY A 7 -8.84 -8.49 -2.09
CA GLY A 7 -9.49 -9.17 -0.97
C GLY A 7 -8.81 -10.47 -0.52
N LYS A 8 -7.57 -10.71 -0.97
CA LYS A 8 -6.80 -11.93 -0.70
C LYS A 8 -5.70 -11.69 0.32
N ASP A 9 -5.31 -12.76 1.00
CA ASP A 9 -4.27 -12.72 2.02
C ASP A 9 -2.89 -12.98 1.44
N LEU A 10 -1.86 -12.40 2.09
CA LEU A 10 -0.45 -12.70 1.82
C LEU A 10 -0.12 -14.12 2.30
N ASP A 11 0.32 -15.00 1.41
CA ASP A 11 0.42 -16.45 1.65
C ASP A 11 1.78 -17.02 1.20
N VAL A 12 2.36 -17.95 1.97
CA VAL A 12 3.48 -18.78 1.51
C VAL A 12 2.96 -19.98 0.72
N THR A 13 3.29 -20.08 -0.58
CA THR A 13 2.78 -21.10 -1.50
C THR A 13 2.87 -22.51 -0.90
N GLY A 14 1.71 -23.18 -0.80
CA GLY A 14 1.61 -24.56 -0.31
C GLY A 14 2.04 -24.75 1.13
N ALA A 15 2.05 -23.68 1.95
CA ALA A 15 2.60 -23.67 3.32
C ALA A 15 4.06 -24.18 3.40
N SER A 16 4.83 -23.98 2.34
CA SER A 16 6.22 -24.46 2.26
C SER A 16 7.09 -23.83 3.35
N ARG A 17 7.96 -24.65 3.95
CA ARG A 17 8.99 -24.22 4.90
C ARG A 17 10.38 -24.17 4.27
N ALA A 18 10.47 -24.43 2.96
CA ALA A 18 11.72 -24.40 2.24
C ALA A 18 12.23 -22.96 2.10
N ASN A 19 13.55 -22.79 2.05
CA ASN A 19 14.16 -21.52 1.70
C ASN A 19 13.70 -21.08 0.31
N SER A 20 13.49 -19.77 0.15
CA SER A 20 13.00 -19.17 -1.10
C SER A 20 11.60 -19.66 -1.53
N ALA A 21 10.79 -20.16 -0.60
CA ALA A 21 9.37 -20.39 -0.85
C ALA A 21 8.72 -19.09 -1.39
N GLN A 22 7.88 -19.25 -2.41
CA GLN A 22 7.23 -18.11 -3.04
C GLN A 22 6.16 -17.52 -2.12
N ILE A 23 6.07 -16.20 -2.15
CA ILE A 23 4.99 -15.44 -1.51
C ILE A 23 3.98 -15.06 -2.59
N ILE A 24 2.72 -15.43 -2.38
CA ILE A 24 1.60 -15.20 -3.30
C ILE A 24 0.46 -14.49 -2.58
N GLN A 25 -0.58 -14.15 -3.34
CA GLN A 25 -1.88 -13.77 -2.78
C GLN A 25 -2.85 -14.92 -2.97
N TRP A 26 -3.52 -15.33 -1.89
CA TRP A 26 -4.46 -16.44 -1.92
C TRP A 26 -5.72 -16.14 -1.12
N THR A 27 -6.79 -16.88 -1.41
CA THR A 27 -8.01 -16.81 -0.61
C THR A 27 -7.68 -17.10 0.85
N ASP A 28 -8.31 -16.37 1.77
CA ASP A 28 -8.17 -16.62 3.20
C ASP A 28 -8.57 -18.07 3.52
N THR A 29 -7.68 -18.75 4.24
CA THR A 29 -7.87 -20.13 4.72
C THR A 29 -7.74 -20.24 6.24
N GLY A 30 -7.42 -19.16 6.94
CA GLY A 30 -7.04 -19.17 8.36
C GLY A 30 -5.71 -19.87 8.65
N GLY A 31 -4.97 -20.30 7.62
CA GLY A 31 -3.71 -21.04 7.75
C GLY A 31 -2.59 -20.22 8.37
N THR A 32 -1.67 -20.88 9.08
CA THR A 32 -0.51 -20.20 9.70
C THR A 32 0.44 -19.57 8.68
N ASN A 33 0.44 -20.08 7.44
CA ASN A 33 1.19 -19.52 6.31
C ASN A 33 0.63 -18.18 5.80
N GLN A 34 -0.48 -17.69 6.37
CA GLN A 34 -1.11 -16.39 6.08
C GLN A 34 -0.99 -15.39 7.25
N GLN A 35 -0.35 -15.80 8.35
CA GLN A 35 -0.20 -14.99 9.56
C GLN A 35 1.19 -14.34 9.58
N TRP A 36 1.21 -13.00 9.50
CA TRP A 36 2.45 -12.23 9.40
C TRP A 36 2.55 -11.21 10.52
N ASN A 37 3.68 -11.20 11.21
CA ASN A 37 4.05 -10.16 12.16
C ASN A 37 4.95 -9.14 11.45
N ILE A 38 4.47 -7.90 11.36
CA ILE A 38 5.28 -6.80 10.83
C ILE A 38 6.10 -6.24 11.99
N CYS A 39 7.42 -6.41 11.92
CA CYS A 39 8.33 -5.73 12.83
C CYS A 39 8.82 -4.44 12.17
N ALA A 40 8.84 -3.33 12.92
CA ALA A 40 9.42 -2.09 12.43
C ALA A 40 10.93 -2.28 12.23
N GLY A 41 11.37 -2.32 10.97
CA GLY A 41 12.78 -2.24 10.62
C GLY A 41 13.19 -0.79 10.38
N SER A 42 14.45 -0.46 10.64
CA SER A 42 15.04 0.76 10.08
C SER A 42 15.04 0.64 8.56
N LEU A 43 14.21 1.44 7.90
CA LEU A 43 14.28 1.59 6.46
C LEU A 43 15.69 2.11 6.12
N ILE A 44 16.57 1.24 5.61
CA ILE A 44 17.76 1.70 4.92
C ILE A 44 17.25 2.31 3.62
N LYS A 45 16.97 3.61 3.68
CA LYS A 45 16.72 4.41 2.49
C LYS A 45 18.01 4.32 1.69
N HIS A 46 18.01 3.57 0.59
CA HIS A 46 19.05 3.70 -0.41
C HIS A 46 19.04 5.17 -0.85
N ALA A 47 19.98 5.97 -0.33
CA ALA A 47 20.16 7.35 -0.70
C ALA A 47 20.47 7.39 -2.19
N GLY A 48 19.47 7.68 -3.02
CA GLY A 48 19.62 7.65 -4.48
C GLY A 48 18.33 7.47 -5.28
N ARG A 49 17.23 7.04 -4.66
CA ARG A 49 15.90 7.13 -5.27
C ARG A 49 15.10 8.18 -4.51
N SER A 50 15.01 9.36 -5.10
CA SER A 50 14.20 10.50 -4.65
C SER A 50 12.93 10.01 -3.94
N GLN A 51 12.82 10.29 -2.64
CA GLN A 51 11.54 10.21 -1.95
C GLN A 51 10.63 11.18 -2.69
N ARG A 52 9.76 10.66 -3.56
CA ARG A 52 8.62 11.44 -4.03
C ARG A 52 7.80 11.73 -2.78
N ASP A 53 7.76 13.01 -2.43
CA ASP A 53 7.10 13.51 -1.24
C ASP A 53 5.68 12.97 -1.16
N ALA A 54 5.15 12.84 0.06
CA ALA A 54 3.80 12.31 0.29
C ALA A 54 2.73 13.06 -0.55
N THR A 55 2.97 14.33 -0.88
CA THR A 55 2.17 15.19 -1.77
C THR A 55 2.06 14.67 -3.20
N ASP A 56 3.04 13.92 -3.69
CA ASP A 56 3.09 13.31 -5.03
C ASP A 56 2.28 12.00 -5.11
N LEU A 57 1.85 11.47 -3.95
CA LEU A 57 1.13 10.21 -3.83
C LEU A 57 -0.37 10.38 -3.51
N LEU A 58 -0.78 11.57 -3.04
CA LEU A 58 -2.18 11.83 -2.66
C LEU A 58 -3.19 11.77 -3.83
N PRO A 59 -2.85 12.09 -5.09
CA PRO A 59 -3.82 11.97 -6.19
C PRO A 59 -4.09 10.53 -6.66
N ARG A 60 -3.36 9.53 -6.15
CA ARG A 60 -3.45 8.15 -6.64
C ARG A 60 -4.27 7.20 -5.76
N LEU A 61 -4.78 7.66 -4.62
CA LEU A 61 -5.49 6.79 -3.67
C LEU A 61 -7.01 6.99 -3.62
N LEU A 62 -7.57 8.00 -4.28
CA LEU A 62 -9.02 8.14 -4.42
C LEU A 62 -9.31 8.59 -5.86
N GLY A 63 -9.87 7.70 -6.66
CA GLY A 63 -10.28 7.97 -8.03
C GLY A 63 -11.49 8.90 -8.10
N TYR A 64 -11.28 10.19 -7.82
CA TYR A 64 -12.24 11.24 -8.13
C TYR A 64 -11.53 12.38 -8.86
N ASP A 65 -11.81 12.40 -10.16
CA ASP A 65 -11.67 13.56 -11.04
C ASP A 65 -12.55 14.72 -10.51
N VAL A 66 -12.22 15.95 -10.93
CA VAL A 66 -12.96 17.21 -10.74
C VAL A 66 -12.86 17.88 -9.35
N PHE A 67 -11.85 18.72 -9.12
CA PHE A 67 -12.04 20.09 -8.56
C PHE A 67 -10.72 20.88 -8.48
N SER A 68 -10.23 21.44 -9.61
CA SER A 68 -9.35 22.62 -9.51
C SER A 68 -9.47 23.58 -10.70
N ARG A 69 -10.46 23.37 -11.57
CA ARG A 69 -10.76 24.25 -12.72
C ARG A 69 -12.15 24.89 -12.66
N MET A 70 -12.68 25.13 -11.46
CA MET A 70 -13.73 26.13 -11.28
C MET A 70 -13.12 27.40 -10.69
N LEU A 71 -13.08 28.41 -11.55
CA LEU A 71 -12.58 29.77 -11.36
C LEU A 71 -13.36 30.55 -10.27
N VAL A 72 -12.62 31.42 -9.58
CA VAL A 72 -12.98 32.81 -9.21
C VAL A 72 -14.01 33.07 -8.10
N GLY A 73 -13.62 33.97 -7.20
CA GLY A 73 -14.41 34.49 -6.07
C GLY A 73 -14.29 33.55 -4.88
N MET A 74 -13.91 33.93 -3.67
CA MET A 74 -14.37 35.07 -2.90
C MET A 74 -13.35 35.23 -1.75
N ALA A 75 -12.74 36.40 -1.59
CA ALA A 75 -12.11 36.76 -0.33
C ALA A 75 -13.21 37.36 0.57
N PRO A 76 -13.43 36.88 1.81
CA PRO A 76 -14.21 37.60 2.79
C PRO A 76 -13.32 38.45 3.72
N PRO A 77 -13.87 39.49 4.36
CA PRO A 77 -13.17 40.73 4.66
C PRO A 77 -12.61 40.82 6.08
N ALA A 78 -11.60 41.69 6.22
CA ALA A 78 -10.90 42.21 7.41
C ALA A 78 -10.30 41.18 8.38
#